data_AF-A0A5M9J7E1-F1
#
_entry.id   AF-A0A5M9J7E1-F1
#
_cell.length_a   1.000
_cell.length_b   1.000
_cell.length_c   1.000
_cell.angle_alpha   90.00
_cell.angle_beta   90.00
_cell.angle_gamma   90.00
#
_symmetry.space_group_name_H-M   'P 1'
#
loop_
_entity.id
_entity.type
_entity.pdbx_description
1 polymer ?
#
loop_
_entity_poly.entity_id
_entity_poly.type
_entity_poly.pdbx_seq_one_letter_code
_entity_poly.pdbx_strand_id
1 'polypeptide(L)'
;MEGDNLEFLLQTLEDYGIPFDRNAIKSDYARSPAAVEAWISKYIGPETLLTKDEVALYEVLSQSGDADKIANSQDLSNICDLSDEQLHTAIEELQRSTTAIEKQNEALQSQQNALALIVKNNKKSGAARSEADAKQLRKWEAERARTKLDRIYLEALNGSVGAEAQGTNSQEVAELQEELESLYSELLPVAQMSAEQQYLEPALREIAAKGDSGQDRAYQALKYMQECLKFLVHRAEIYAEHMEEYQCHQMASKFAIDMGKKELQNQAAPQASISATRQRQNSQTQVQYRNNRRRSSMFEEMDAEQQLLRSMGISLPNENDTDDARTEFLESILRERDEKLRGHTANLESTTETTISSHVHNADVTMKLLYNALQADSVYGEVQLLDPDIVSSFSTFEEEIKNLQENLEAVNLQRLQLKNVHKEQLIKTLVKVTFV
;
A
#
# COMPACT_ATOMS: atom_id res chain seq x y z
N MET A 1 30.92 -5.59 15.75
CA MET A 1 29.86 -5.14 16.68
C MET A 1 30.27 -3.89 17.47
N GLU A 2 31.55 -3.70 17.85
CA GLU A 2 32.02 -2.46 18.53
C GLU A 2 32.20 -1.24 17.58
N GLY A 3 32.18 -1.45 16.26
CA GLY A 3 32.33 -0.39 15.25
C GLY A 3 31.01 0.27 14.85
N ASP A 4 29.93 -0.50 14.79
CA ASP A 4 28.66 -0.06 14.20
C ASP A 4 27.95 1.00 15.06
N ASN A 5 28.06 0.89 16.39
CA ASN A 5 27.45 1.87 17.31
C ASN A 5 28.17 3.22 17.30
N LEU A 6 29.50 3.20 17.10
CA LEU A 6 30.28 4.43 16.99
C LEU A 6 30.06 5.10 15.63
N GLU A 7 29.94 4.34 14.55
CA GLU A 7 29.56 4.89 13.25
C GLU A 7 28.12 5.43 13.26
N PHE A 8 27.20 4.73 13.93
CA PHE A 8 25.82 5.20 14.13
C PHE A 8 25.76 6.50 14.95
N LEU A 9 26.55 6.62 16.02
CA LEU A 9 26.66 7.88 16.78
C LEU A 9 27.23 9.02 15.93
N LEU A 10 28.26 8.76 15.12
CA LEU A 10 28.85 9.80 14.27
C LEU A 10 27.88 10.22 13.16
N GLN A 11 27.17 9.27 12.56
CA GLN A 11 26.17 9.52 11.52
C GLN A 11 24.97 10.29 12.08
N THR A 12 24.47 9.91 13.25
CA THR A 12 23.36 10.63 13.90
C THR A 12 23.77 12.05 14.29
N LEU A 13 24.93 12.25 14.91
CA LEU A 13 25.40 13.60 15.24
C LEU A 13 25.59 14.48 13.99
N GLU A 14 26.01 13.89 12.86
CA GLU A 14 26.12 14.57 11.57
C GLU A 14 24.74 14.89 10.98
N ASP A 15 23.78 13.95 11.08
CA ASP A 15 22.38 14.12 10.65
C ASP A 15 21.62 15.19 11.47
N TYR A 16 21.97 15.40 12.74
CA TYR A 16 21.42 16.44 13.61
C TYR A 16 22.22 17.76 13.58
N GLY A 17 23.27 17.86 12.76
CA GLY A 17 24.01 19.10 12.56
C GLY A 17 24.78 19.62 13.79
N ILE A 18 25.08 18.75 14.75
CA ILE A 18 25.82 19.13 15.96
C ILE A 18 27.31 19.19 15.60
N PRO A 19 28.02 20.33 15.81
CA PRO A 19 29.45 20.39 15.52
C PRO A 19 30.23 19.57 16.55
N PHE A 20 30.97 18.54 16.10
CA PHE A 20 31.78 17.70 16.99
C PHE A 20 33.17 17.40 16.42
N ASP A 21 34.15 17.27 17.32
CA ASP A 21 35.50 16.84 16.99
C ASP A 21 35.58 15.32 16.93
N ARG A 22 35.53 14.79 15.70
CA ARG A 22 35.57 13.35 15.40
C ARG A 22 36.76 12.61 16.03
N ASN A 23 37.88 13.32 16.25
CA ASN A 23 39.09 12.74 16.84
C ASN A 23 39.01 12.66 18.38
N ALA A 24 38.31 13.60 19.03
CA ALA A 24 38.12 13.60 20.47
C ALA A 24 37.18 12.48 20.93
N ILE A 25 36.07 12.30 20.21
CA ILE A 25 35.09 11.23 20.48
C ILE A 25 35.72 9.85 20.26
N LYS A 26 36.54 9.68 19.21
CA LYS A 26 37.29 8.44 18.99
C LYS A 26 38.33 8.16 20.08
N SER A 27 38.99 9.19 20.60
CA SER A 27 39.94 9.01 21.71
C SER A 27 39.28 8.68 23.05
N ASP A 28 38.09 9.24 23.33
CA ASP A 28 37.34 8.94 24.55
C ASP A 28 36.65 7.58 24.47
N TYR A 29 36.19 7.17 23.28
CA TYR A 29 35.70 5.82 23.04
C TYR A 29 36.78 4.76 23.29
N ALA A 30 38.00 5.01 22.81
CA ALA A 30 39.15 4.12 23.07
C ALA A 30 39.49 4.02 24.57
N ARG A 31 39.05 4.97 25.40
CA ARG A 31 39.31 5.00 26.83
C ARG A 31 38.24 4.28 27.66
N SER A 32 37.00 4.22 27.20
CA SER A 32 35.92 3.45 27.86
C SER A 32 34.81 3.04 26.89
N PRO A 33 35.01 1.96 26.10
CA PRO A 33 34.04 1.56 25.07
C PRO A 33 32.72 1.08 25.69
N ALA A 34 32.77 0.27 26.75
CA ALA A 34 31.57 -0.30 27.37
C ALA A 34 30.65 0.75 28.03
N ALA A 35 31.21 1.81 28.62
CA ALA A 35 30.41 2.88 29.21
C ALA A 35 29.78 3.76 28.13
N VAL A 36 30.49 3.98 27.02
CA VAL A 36 29.99 4.76 25.89
C VAL A 36 28.91 3.98 25.14
N GLU A 37 29.06 2.66 24.94
CA GLU A 37 28.00 1.82 24.35
C GLU A 37 26.74 1.73 25.22
N ALA A 38 26.90 1.61 26.55
CA ALA A 38 25.79 1.68 27.49
C ALA A 38 25.11 3.06 27.50
N TRP A 39 25.87 4.12 27.25
CA TRP A 39 25.32 5.48 27.12
C TRP A 39 24.60 5.67 25.77
N ILE A 40 25.19 5.20 24.66
CA ILE A 40 24.59 5.24 23.31
C ILE A 40 23.26 4.49 23.31
N SER A 41 23.23 3.24 23.79
CA SER A 41 21.99 2.46 23.85
C SER A 41 20.91 3.08 24.73
N LYS A 42 21.29 3.80 25.78
CA LYS A 42 20.35 4.41 26.73
C LYS A 42 19.79 5.76 26.28
N TYR A 43 20.58 6.55 25.55
CA TYR A 43 20.24 7.94 25.23
C TYR A 43 20.15 8.24 23.73
N ILE A 44 20.59 7.32 22.87
CA ILE A 44 20.61 7.42 21.40
C ILE A 44 19.96 6.15 20.83
N GLY A 45 18.74 5.86 21.31
CA GLY A 45 17.84 4.87 20.72
C GLY A 45 16.80 5.51 19.79
N PRO A 46 16.11 4.73 18.94
CA PRO A 46 15.07 5.24 18.03
C PRO A 46 13.93 5.95 18.75
N GLU A 47 13.66 5.60 20.01
CA GLU A 47 12.62 6.22 20.86
C GLU A 47 13.06 7.57 21.47
N THR A 48 14.36 7.83 21.56
CA THR A 48 14.93 9.06 22.16
C THR A 48 15.39 10.06 21.11
N LEU A 49 15.51 9.62 19.85
CA LEU A 49 15.92 10.44 18.73
C LEU A 49 14.69 11.03 18.05
N LEU A 50 14.56 12.35 18.14
CA LEU A 50 13.48 13.08 17.50
C LEU A 50 13.65 12.98 15.97
N THR A 51 12.69 12.39 15.26
CA THR A 51 12.77 12.22 13.80
C THR A 51 12.85 13.58 13.10
N LYS A 52 13.38 13.63 11.85
CA LYS A 52 13.57 14.91 11.12
C LYS A 52 12.29 15.74 11.01
N ASP A 53 11.15 15.09 10.90
CA ASP A 53 9.84 15.73 10.87
C ASP A 53 9.44 16.28 12.26
N GLU A 54 9.73 15.54 13.34
CA GLU A 54 9.47 15.99 14.70
C GLU A 54 10.40 17.12 15.14
N VAL A 55 11.66 17.16 14.66
CA VAL A 55 12.57 18.30 14.84
C VAL A 55 12.04 19.52 14.11
N ALA A 56 11.60 19.37 12.85
CA ALA A 56 10.99 20.47 12.11
C ALA A 56 9.72 20.98 12.82
N LEU A 57 8.90 20.08 13.35
CA LEU A 57 7.72 20.43 14.13
C LEU A 57 8.10 21.12 15.44
N TYR A 58 9.13 20.67 16.15
CA TYR A 58 9.60 21.30 17.38
C TYR A 58 10.24 22.67 17.12
N GLU A 59 10.96 22.85 16.01
CA GLU A 59 11.44 24.17 15.59
C GLU A 59 10.28 25.11 15.26
N VAL A 60 9.25 24.63 14.57
CA VAL A 60 8.03 25.42 14.30
C VAL A 60 7.27 25.73 15.59
N LEU A 61 7.19 24.79 16.53
CA LEU A 61 6.53 24.92 17.83
C LEU A 61 7.30 25.82 18.81
N SER A 62 8.63 25.84 18.72
CA SER A 62 9.49 26.73 19.51
C SER A 62 9.53 28.13 18.92
N GLN A 63 9.59 28.27 17.58
CA GLN A 63 9.47 29.57 16.91
C GLN A 63 8.09 30.22 17.11
N SER A 64 7.03 29.41 17.24
CA SER A 64 5.68 29.89 17.57
C SER A 64 5.45 30.13 19.08
N GLY A 65 6.41 29.74 19.94
CA GLY A 65 6.33 29.90 21.39
C GLY A 65 5.28 29.01 22.06
N ASP A 66 4.74 28.03 21.34
CA ASP A 66 3.72 27.09 21.86
C ASP A 66 4.36 25.96 22.68
N ALA A 67 5.63 25.59 22.39
CA ALA A 67 6.40 24.66 23.22
C ALA A 67 6.55 25.16 24.67
N ASP A 68 6.81 26.47 24.86
CA ASP A 68 6.89 27.09 26.18
C ASP A 68 5.52 27.22 26.86
N LYS A 69 4.44 27.33 26.09
CA LYS A 69 3.06 27.35 26.65
C LYS A 69 2.63 25.97 27.13
N ILE A 70 3.03 24.89 26.46
CA ILE A 70 2.77 23.51 26.88
C ILE A 70 3.62 23.16 28.11
N ALA A 71 4.88 23.61 28.15
CA ALA A 71 5.74 23.41 29.32
C ALA A 71 5.25 24.17 30.57
N ASN A 72 4.63 25.34 30.38
CA ASN A 72 4.09 26.17 31.46
C ASN A 72 2.60 25.93 31.75
N SER A 73 1.88 25.14 30.96
CA SER A 73 0.49 24.79 31.24
C SER A 73 0.44 23.80 32.40
N GLN A 74 -0.01 24.29 33.56
CA GLN A 74 -0.20 23.51 34.79
C GLN A 74 -1.50 22.69 34.79
N ASP A 75 -2.16 22.62 33.63
CA ASP A 75 -3.49 22.04 33.47
C ASP A 75 -3.39 20.63 32.86
N LEU A 76 -2.72 19.74 33.60
CA LEU A 76 -2.64 18.32 33.27
C LEU A 76 -4.01 17.61 33.43
N SER A 77 -5.01 18.27 34.03
CA SER A 77 -6.38 17.77 34.17
C SER A 77 -7.16 17.72 32.85
N ASN A 78 -6.75 18.47 31.83
CA ASN A 78 -7.39 18.43 30.52
C ASN A 78 -6.83 17.32 29.61
N ILE A 79 -5.77 16.63 30.04
CA ILE A 79 -5.30 15.40 29.40
C ILE A 79 -6.12 14.25 29.97
N CYS A 80 -7.35 14.12 29.47
CA CYS A 80 -8.21 12.95 29.57
C CYS A 80 -8.40 12.32 30.97
N ASP A 81 -9.49 12.68 31.63
CA ASP A 81 -10.31 11.68 32.33
C ASP A 81 -10.95 10.75 31.29
N LEU A 82 -10.14 9.97 30.56
CA LEU A 82 -10.63 8.73 29.96
C LEU A 82 -11.15 7.90 31.14
N SER A 83 -12.44 7.58 31.16
CA SER A 83 -12.97 6.79 32.27
C SER A 83 -12.26 5.43 32.28
N ASP A 84 -11.93 4.90 33.46
CA ASP A 84 -11.26 3.60 33.58
C ASP A 84 -12.06 2.49 32.84
N GLU A 85 -13.37 2.68 32.70
CA GLU A 85 -14.29 1.80 31.98
C GLU A 85 -14.19 1.94 30.45
N GLN A 86 -13.96 3.15 29.93
CA GLN A 86 -13.66 3.39 28.51
C GLN A 86 -12.28 2.84 28.13
N LEU A 87 -11.28 2.99 29.01
CA LEU A 87 -9.95 2.41 28.80
C LEU A 87 -10.02 0.89 28.75
N HIS A 88 -10.73 0.26 29.70
CA HIS A 88 -10.89 -1.19 29.73
C HIS A 88 -11.65 -1.72 28.50
N THR A 89 -12.72 -1.03 28.08
CA THR A 89 -13.46 -1.39 26.86
C THR A 89 -12.58 -1.29 25.61
N ALA A 90 -11.77 -0.23 25.50
CA ALA A 90 -10.83 -0.07 24.39
C ALA A 90 -9.74 -1.15 24.37
N ILE A 91 -9.23 -1.58 25.54
CA ILE A 91 -8.28 -2.69 25.64
C ILE A 91 -8.94 -4.00 25.19
N GLU A 92 -10.15 -4.31 25.66
CA GLU A 92 -10.88 -5.52 25.23
C GLU A 92 -11.18 -5.52 23.72
N GLU A 93 -11.59 -4.37 23.17
CA GLU A 93 -11.85 -4.22 21.73
C GLU A 93 -10.56 -4.36 20.92
N LEU A 94 -9.45 -3.77 21.38
CA LEU A 94 -8.14 -3.93 20.77
C LEU A 94 -7.69 -5.39 20.78
N GLN A 95 -7.79 -6.08 21.92
CA GLN A 95 -7.46 -7.50 22.04
C GLN A 95 -8.36 -8.40 21.15
N ARG A 96 -9.66 -8.11 21.06
CA ARG A 96 -10.57 -8.79 20.12
C ARG A 96 -10.17 -8.54 18.67
N SER A 97 -9.77 -7.32 18.32
CA SER A 97 -9.27 -6.99 16.99
C SER A 97 -7.95 -7.71 16.69
N THR A 98 -7.02 -7.74 17.64
CA THR A 98 -5.73 -8.43 17.52
C THR A 98 -5.92 -9.92 17.28
N THR A 99 -6.73 -10.61 18.10
CA THR A 99 -7.02 -12.05 17.92
C THR A 99 -7.76 -12.34 16.60
N ALA A 100 -8.62 -11.42 16.14
CA ALA A 100 -9.25 -11.54 14.83
C ALA A 100 -8.23 -11.42 13.68
N ILE A 101 -7.27 -10.49 13.78
CA ILE A 101 -6.19 -10.33 12.81
C ILE A 101 -5.26 -11.54 12.82
N GLU A 102 -4.94 -12.10 13.98
CA GLU A 102 -4.15 -13.35 14.09
C GLU A 102 -4.84 -14.52 13.39
N LYS A 103 -6.15 -14.69 13.61
CA LYS A 103 -6.93 -15.71 12.91
C LYS A 103 -6.92 -15.50 11.39
N GLN A 104 -6.98 -14.25 10.92
CA GLN A 104 -6.83 -13.95 9.49
C GLN A 104 -5.41 -14.26 8.99
N ASN A 105 -4.38 -14.01 9.79
CA ASN A 105 -2.99 -14.35 9.47
C ASN A 105 -2.78 -15.87 9.37
N GLU A 106 -3.36 -16.66 10.28
CA GLU A 106 -3.37 -18.12 10.19
C GLU A 106 -4.09 -18.62 8.93
N ALA A 107 -5.24 -18.03 8.60
CA ALA A 107 -5.97 -18.35 7.37
C ALA A 107 -5.12 -18.02 6.13
N LEU A 108 -4.47 -16.86 6.08
CA LEU A 108 -3.57 -16.47 5.00
C LEU A 108 -2.35 -17.40 4.90
N GLN A 109 -1.79 -17.85 6.02
CA GLN A 109 -0.72 -18.86 6.02
C GLN A 109 -1.17 -20.19 5.43
N SER A 110 -2.37 -20.65 5.81
CA SER A 110 -2.94 -21.86 5.23
C SER A 110 -3.15 -21.74 3.72
N GLN A 111 -3.62 -20.57 3.26
CA GLN A 111 -3.79 -20.26 1.83
C GLN A 111 -2.45 -20.19 1.11
N GLN A 112 -1.44 -19.55 1.70
CA GLN A 112 -0.09 -19.47 1.14
C GLN A 112 0.53 -20.87 0.99
N ASN A 113 0.37 -21.74 1.98
CA ASN A 113 0.82 -23.13 1.91
C ASN A 113 0.08 -23.92 0.84
N ALA A 114 -1.24 -23.74 0.73
CA ALA A 114 -2.04 -24.37 -0.33
C ALA A 114 -1.63 -23.89 -1.73
N LEU A 115 -1.40 -22.59 -1.90
CA LEU A 115 -0.90 -22.01 -3.15
C LEU A 115 0.48 -22.57 -3.49
N ALA A 116 1.41 -22.64 -2.54
CA ALA A 116 2.73 -23.23 -2.77
C ALA A 116 2.64 -24.70 -3.23
N LEU A 117 1.71 -25.48 -2.69
CA LEU A 117 1.44 -26.85 -3.13
C LEU A 117 0.84 -26.90 -4.54
N ILE A 118 -0.14 -26.04 -4.85
CA ILE A 118 -0.75 -25.94 -6.18
C ILE A 118 0.29 -25.54 -7.22
N VAL A 119 1.15 -24.57 -6.91
CA VAL A 119 2.27 -24.14 -7.76
C VAL A 119 3.21 -25.31 -8.04
N LYS A 120 3.63 -26.03 -7.00
CA LYS A 120 4.50 -27.20 -7.16
C LYS A 120 3.85 -28.30 -8.00
N ASN A 121 2.54 -28.50 -7.86
CA ASN A 121 1.80 -29.48 -8.66
C ASN A 121 1.63 -29.02 -10.11
N ASN A 122 1.34 -27.75 -10.35
CA ASN A 122 1.24 -27.16 -11.69
C ASN A 122 2.58 -27.21 -12.43
N LYS A 123 3.71 -26.99 -11.75
CA LYS A 123 5.05 -27.18 -12.34
C LYS A 123 5.27 -28.62 -12.80
N LYS A 124 4.91 -29.60 -11.97
CA LYS A 124 4.99 -31.03 -12.33
C LYS A 124 4.02 -31.41 -13.46
N SER A 125 2.78 -30.96 -13.40
CA SER A 125 1.76 -31.25 -14.41
C SER A 125 2.04 -30.56 -15.74
N GLY A 126 2.54 -29.32 -15.70
CA GLY A 126 2.99 -28.57 -16.87
C GLY A 126 4.17 -29.25 -17.56
N ALA A 127 5.18 -29.69 -16.80
CA ALA A 127 6.29 -30.47 -17.35
C ALA A 127 5.79 -31.74 -18.05
N ALA A 128 4.94 -32.53 -17.39
CA ALA A 128 4.38 -33.76 -17.95
C ALA A 128 3.51 -33.53 -19.20
N ARG A 129 2.67 -32.48 -19.20
CA ARG A 129 1.85 -32.10 -20.37
C ARG A 129 2.73 -31.68 -21.53
N SER A 130 3.73 -30.84 -21.25
CA SER A 130 4.62 -30.35 -22.30
C SER A 130 5.48 -31.47 -22.91
N GLU A 131 5.89 -32.46 -22.11
CA GLU A 131 6.59 -33.64 -22.60
C GLU A 131 5.69 -34.52 -23.47
N ALA A 132 4.41 -34.66 -23.09
CA ALA A 132 3.41 -35.36 -23.89
C ALA A 132 3.14 -34.63 -25.22
N ASP A 133 2.96 -33.31 -25.19
CA ASP A 133 2.74 -32.47 -26.37
C ASP A 133 3.97 -32.50 -27.29
N ALA A 134 5.18 -32.44 -26.73
CA ALA A 134 6.43 -32.62 -27.45
C ALA A 134 6.48 -33.95 -28.18
N LYS A 135 6.11 -35.04 -27.50
CA LYS A 135 6.07 -36.38 -28.09
C LYS A 135 5.07 -36.47 -29.24
N GLN A 136 3.91 -35.81 -29.12
CA GLN A 136 2.94 -35.74 -30.21
C GLN A 136 3.48 -34.94 -31.40
N LEU A 137 4.03 -33.74 -31.17
CA LEU A 137 4.58 -32.90 -32.23
C LEU A 137 5.67 -33.62 -33.04
N ARG A 138 6.62 -34.29 -32.35
CA ARG A 138 7.65 -35.13 -32.99
C ARG A 138 7.05 -36.19 -33.91
N LYS A 139 5.99 -36.87 -33.45
CA LYS A 139 5.31 -37.90 -34.23
C LYS A 139 4.67 -37.31 -35.50
N TRP A 140 4.03 -36.15 -35.38
CA TRP A 140 3.35 -35.49 -36.50
C TRP A 140 4.35 -34.96 -37.53
N GLU A 141 5.48 -34.40 -37.09
CA GLU A 141 6.53 -33.93 -37.99
C GLU A 141 7.23 -35.07 -38.71
N ALA A 142 7.50 -36.19 -38.02
CA ALA A 142 7.98 -37.42 -38.63
C ALA A 142 7.01 -37.95 -39.71
N GLU A 143 5.71 -38.06 -39.39
CA GLU A 143 4.68 -38.47 -40.34
C GLU A 143 4.55 -37.49 -41.52
N ARG A 144 4.72 -36.19 -41.28
CA ARG A 144 4.72 -35.15 -42.32
C ARG A 144 5.94 -35.24 -43.24
N ALA A 145 7.12 -35.48 -42.68
CA ALA A 145 8.35 -35.63 -43.46
C ALA A 145 8.27 -36.89 -44.34
N ARG A 146 7.77 -38.00 -43.77
CA ARG A 146 7.54 -39.25 -44.49
C ARG A 146 6.55 -39.09 -45.65
N THR A 147 5.38 -38.49 -45.39
CA THR A 147 4.37 -38.26 -46.45
C THR A 147 4.84 -37.30 -47.55
N LYS A 148 5.68 -36.31 -47.23
CA LYS A 148 6.31 -35.43 -48.25
C LYS A 148 7.29 -36.20 -49.13
N LEU A 149 8.12 -37.06 -48.56
CA LEU A 149 9.05 -37.88 -49.34
C LEU A 149 8.33 -38.92 -50.18
N ASP A 150 7.30 -39.58 -49.62
CA ASP A 150 6.43 -40.51 -50.37
C ASP A 150 5.81 -39.80 -51.59
N ARG A 151 5.37 -38.55 -51.42
CA ARG A 151 4.86 -37.73 -52.53
C ARG A 151 5.91 -37.43 -53.59
N ILE A 152 7.11 -37.00 -53.20
CA ILE A 152 8.21 -36.67 -54.13
C ILE A 152 8.66 -37.92 -54.88
N TYR A 153 8.74 -39.06 -54.21
CA TYR A 153 9.07 -40.35 -54.80
C TYR A 153 8.06 -40.77 -55.88
N LEU A 154 6.76 -40.68 -55.56
CA LEU A 154 5.70 -40.98 -56.52
C LEU A 154 5.65 -39.98 -57.70
N GLU A 155 5.95 -38.71 -57.46
CA GLU A 155 6.04 -37.67 -58.51
C GLU A 155 7.23 -37.89 -59.45
N ALA A 156 8.38 -38.32 -58.92
CA ALA A 156 9.56 -38.69 -59.70
C ALA A 156 9.31 -39.93 -60.58
N LEU A 157 8.63 -40.96 -60.04
CA LEU A 157 8.20 -42.14 -60.80
C LEU A 157 7.25 -41.76 -61.94
N ASN A 158 6.29 -40.87 -61.70
CA ASN A 158 5.37 -40.40 -62.75
C ASN A 158 6.08 -39.53 -63.80
N GLY A 159 7.10 -38.77 -63.42
CA GLY A 159 7.92 -37.95 -64.32
C GLY A 159 8.84 -38.78 -65.23
N SER A 160 9.33 -39.94 -64.77
CA SER A 160 10.23 -40.81 -65.55
C SER A 160 9.50 -41.65 -66.61
N VAL A 161 8.18 -41.84 -66.48
CA VAL A 161 7.37 -42.59 -67.48
C VAL A 161 7.33 -41.87 -68.84
N GLY A 162 7.71 -40.58 -68.90
CA GLY A 162 7.81 -39.81 -70.15
C GLY A 162 9.16 -39.89 -70.87
N ALA A 163 10.23 -40.38 -70.24
CA ALA A 163 11.59 -40.39 -70.81
C ALA A 163 12.16 -41.81 -70.87
N GLU A 164 12.03 -42.40 -72.06
CA GLU A 164 12.79 -43.52 -72.63
C GLU A 164 13.20 -44.68 -71.70
N ALA A 165 12.49 -45.79 -71.89
CA ALA A 165 12.91 -47.13 -71.49
C ALA A 165 14.23 -47.51 -72.18
N GLN A 166 15.35 -47.33 -71.49
CA GLN A 166 16.62 -47.99 -71.83
C GLN A 166 17.44 -48.29 -70.56
N GLY A 167 17.33 -49.54 -70.10
CA GLY A 167 18.40 -50.24 -69.37
C GLY A 167 18.83 -49.71 -68.00
N THR A 168 17.90 -49.26 -67.15
CA THR A 168 18.26 -48.96 -65.75
C THR A 168 18.67 -50.25 -65.04
N ASN A 169 19.95 -50.33 -64.67
CA ASN A 169 20.54 -51.44 -63.93
C ASN A 169 19.71 -51.70 -62.66
N SER A 170 19.13 -52.89 -62.55
CA SER A 170 18.41 -53.33 -61.35
C SER A 170 19.25 -53.24 -60.07
N GLN A 171 20.58 -53.23 -60.22
CA GLN A 171 21.56 -53.06 -59.15
C GLN A 171 21.59 -51.62 -58.63
N GLU A 172 21.61 -50.61 -59.52
CA GLU A 172 21.60 -49.18 -59.15
C GLU A 172 20.30 -48.79 -58.47
N VAL A 173 19.17 -49.37 -58.89
CA VAL A 173 17.87 -49.17 -58.23
C VAL A 173 17.87 -49.76 -56.81
N ALA A 174 18.53 -50.90 -56.59
CA ALA A 174 18.64 -51.53 -55.28
C ALA A 174 19.57 -50.74 -54.33
N GLU A 175 20.70 -50.25 -54.83
CA GLU A 175 21.63 -49.39 -54.09
C GLU A 175 20.95 -48.07 -53.69
N LEU A 176 20.25 -47.41 -54.63
CA LEU A 176 19.49 -46.20 -54.34
C LEU A 176 18.35 -46.44 -53.35
N GLN A 177 17.72 -47.62 -53.36
CA GLN A 177 16.67 -47.97 -52.40
C GLN A 177 17.24 -48.17 -50.99
N GLU A 178 18.41 -48.80 -50.86
CA GLU A 178 19.12 -48.94 -49.58
C GLU A 178 19.58 -47.59 -49.03
N GLU A 179 20.07 -46.69 -49.90
CA GLU A 179 20.40 -45.31 -49.54
C GLU A 179 19.17 -44.52 -49.09
N LEU A 180 18.01 -44.72 -49.72
CA LEU A 180 16.74 -44.08 -49.36
C LEU A 180 16.21 -44.60 -48.02
N GLU A 181 16.29 -45.90 -47.77
CA GLU A 181 15.96 -46.51 -46.47
C GLU A 181 16.89 -46.02 -45.35
N SER A 182 18.19 -45.87 -45.66
CA SER A 182 19.15 -45.25 -44.76
C SER A 182 18.78 -43.78 -44.46
N LEU A 183 18.46 -43.00 -45.49
CA LEU A 183 18.05 -41.60 -45.33
C LEU A 183 16.73 -41.46 -44.55
N TYR A 184 15.78 -42.37 -44.72
CA TYR A 184 14.54 -42.40 -43.92
C TYR A 184 14.82 -42.68 -42.44
N SER A 185 15.85 -43.46 -42.14
CA SER A 185 16.26 -43.74 -40.75
C SER A 185 16.91 -42.52 -40.08
N GLU A 186 17.56 -41.65 -40.85
CA GLU A 186 18.21 -40.42 -40.36
C GLU A 186 17.27 -39.20 -40.34
N LEU A 187 16.25 -39.17 -41.21
CA LEU A 187 15.30 -38.07 -41.29
C LEU A 187 14.47 -37.92 -40.01
N LEU A 188 14.08 -39.04 -39.39
CA LEU A 188 13.23 -39.03 -38.20
C LEU A 188 13.94 -38.39 -36.98
N PRO A 189 15.19 -38.78 -36.64
CA PRO A 189 16.00 -38.08 -35.63
C PRO A 189 16.23 -36.60 -35.94
N VAL A 190 16.53 -36.24 -37.19
CA VAL A 190 16.85 -34.85 -37.56
C VAL A 190 15.61 -33.96 -37.53
N ALA A 191 14.48 -34.44 -38.02
CA ALA A 191 13.20 -33.76 -37.91
C ALA A 191 12.83 -33.56 -36.43
N GLN A 192 12.99 -34.61 -35.61
CA GLN A 192 12.77 -34.54 -34.17
C GLN A 192 13.63 -33.47 -33.49
N MET A 193 14.95 -33.45 -33.72
CA MET A 193 15.83 -32.43 -33.15
C MET A 193 15.45 -31.02 -33.64
N SER A 194 15.08 -30.87 -34.90
CA SER A 194 14.66 -29.58 -35.45
C SER A 194 13.36 -29.06 -34.84
N ALA A 195 12.39 -29.95 -34.59
CA ALA A 195 11.12 -29.65 -33.93
C ALA A 195 11.33 -29.15 -32.51
N GLU A 196 12.20 -29.87 -31.78
CA GLU A 196 12.55 -29.58 -30.40
C GLU A 196 13.18 -28.19 -30.28
N GLN A 197 14.11 -27.88 -31.18
CA GLN A 197 14.90 -26.65 -31.10
C GLN A 197 14.14 -25.42 -31.61
N GLN A 198 13.25 -25.58 -32.61
CA GLN A 198 12.49 -24.46 -33.19
C GLN A 198 11.24 -24.08 -32.41
N TYR A 199 10.50 -25.08 -31.88
CA TYR A 199 9.15 -24.84 -31.35
C TYR A 199 9.01 -25.24 -29.89
N LEU A 200 9.63 -26.36 -29.50
CA LEU A 200 9.44 -26.90 -28.16
C LEU A 200 10.22 -26.11 -27.10
N GLU A 201 11.54 -25.98 -27.25
CA GLU A 201 12.37 -25.29 -26.26
C GLU A 201 11.92 -23.83 -26.00
N PRO A 202 11.59 -23.03 -27.02
CA PRO A 202 11.11 -21.66 -26.80
C PRO A 202 9.77 -21.62 -26.08
N ALA A 203 8.82 -22.48 -26.45
CA ALA A 203 7.51 -22.54 -25.80
C ALA A 203 7.62 -22.98 -24.33
N LEU A 204 8.46 -23.98 -24.03
CA LEU A 204 8.75 -24.39 -22.65
C LEU A 204 9.37 -23.26 -21.84
N ARG A 205 10.33 -22.54 -22.43
CA ARG A 205 11.02 -21.42 -21.78
C ARG A 205 10.05 -20.27 -21.50
N GLU A 206 9.14 -19.97 -22.42
CA GLU A 206 8.16 -18.90 -22.25
C GLU A 206 7.06 -19.26 -21.22
N ILE A 207 6.58 -20.51 -21.24
CA ILE A 207 5.60 -21.02 -20.26
C ILE A 207 6.21 -21.03 -18.85
N ALA A 208 7.47 -21.47 -18.71
CA ALA A 208 8.18 -21.42 -17.44
C ALA A 208 8.37 -19.96 -16.95
N ALA A 209 8.81 -19.06 -17.83
CA ALA A 209 9.03 -17.66 -17.47
C ALA A 209 7.73 -16.92 -17.06
N LYS A 210 6.62 -17.13 -17.79
CA LYS A 210 5.32 -16.51 -17.48
C LYS A 210 4.66 -17.12 -16.25
N GLY A 211 4.78 -18.43 -16.05
CA GLY A 211 4.22 -19.13 -14.89
C GLY A 211 4.92 -18.76 -13.58
N ASP A 212 6.24 -18.66 -13.60
CA ASP A 212 7.04 -18.35 -12.40
C ASP A 212 6.88 -16.88 -11.98
N SER A 213 6.99 -15.94 -12.91
CA SER A 213 6.97 -14.50 -12.58
C SER A 213 5.65 -13.99 -11.97
N GLY A 214 4.51 -14.45 -12.48
CA GLY A 214 3.19 -14.05 -11.94
C GLY A 214 2.91 -14.65 -10.56
N GLN A 215 3.30 -15.91 -10.35
CA GLN A 215 3.08 -16.63 -9.09
C GLN A 215 4.05 -16.17 -8.00
N ASP A 216 5.31 -15.94 -8.35
CA ASP A 216 6.32 -15.43 -7.41
C ASP A 216 5.94 -14.02 -6.93
N ARG A 217 5.43 -13.16 -7.82
CA ARG A 217 4.92 -11.84 -7.44
C ARG A 217 3.74 -11.92 -6.47
N ALA A 218 2.80 -12.83 -6.71
CA ALA A 218 1.65 -13.05 -5.81
C ALA A 218 2.08 -13.61 -4.44
N TYR A 219 3.01 -14.57 -4.43
CA TYR A 219 3.58 -15.11 -3.20
C TYR A 219 4.33 -14.05 -2.39
N GLN A 220 5.11 -13.20 -3.07
CA GLN A 220 5.86 -12.13 -2.43
C GLN A 220 4.96 -11.02 -1.89
N ALA A 221 3.87 -10.68 -2.60
CA ALA A 221 2.85 -9.77 -2.10
C ALA A 221 2.13 -10.33 -0.86
N LEU A 222 1.75 -11.62 -0.87
CA LEU A 222 1.15 -12.29 0.29
C LEU A 222 2.10 -12.32 1.49
N LYS A 223 3.38 -12.61 1.26
CA LYS A 223 4.41 -12.59 2.31
C LYS A 223 4.57 -11.19 2.92
N TYR A 224 4.62 -10.15 2.09
CA TYR A 224 4.69 -8.77 2.58
C TYR A 224 3.45 -8.38 3.40
N MET A 225 2.24 -8.73 2.93
CA MET A 225 1.02 -8.49 3.69
C MET A 225 1.03 -9.22 5.04
N GLN A 226 1.53 -10.47 5.07
CA GLN A 226 1.66 -11.24 6.30
C GLN A 226 2.65 -10.59 7.28
N GLU A 227 3.80 -10.10 6.80
CA GLU A 227 4.78 -9.38 7.61
C GLU A 227 4.19 -8.07 8.18
N CYS A 228 3.42 -7.33 7.38
CA CYS A 228 2.72 -6.13 7.82
C CYS A 228 1.68 -6.44 8.90
N LEU A 229 0.86 -7.49 8.72
CA LEU A 229 -0.14 -7.89 9.71
C LEU A 229 0.51 -8.34 11.01
N LYS A 230 1.63 -9.09 10.95
CA LYS A 230 2.40 -9.46 12.15
C LYS A 230 2.96 -8.24 12.87
N PHE A 231 3.51 -7.28 12.12
CA PHE A 231 4.02 -6.04 12.69
C PHE A 231 2.91 -5.23 13.38
N LEU A 232 1.73 -5.13 12.75
CA LEU A 232 0.59 -4.44 13.33
C LEU A 232 0.06 -5.12 14.59
N VAL A 233 -0.02 -6.46 14.61
CA VAL A 233 -0.38 -7.24 15.80
C VAL A 233 0.60 -6.98 16.94
N HIS A 234 1.91 -7.13 16.67
CA HIS A 234 2.93 -6.91 17.68
C HIS A 234 2.89 -5.49 18.25
N ARG A 235 2.68 -4.49 17.38
CA ARG A 235 2.56 -3.10 17.83
C ARG A 235 1.27 -2.84 18.61
N ALA A 236 0.17 -3.49 18.26
CA ALA A 236 -1.08 -3.41 19.02
C ALA A 236 -0.97 -4.03 20.40
N GLU A 237 -0.23 -5.15 20.53
CA GLU A 237 0.09 -5.76 21.83
C GLU A 237 0.89 -4.81 22.73
N ILE A 238 1.94 -4.18 22.20
CA ILE A 238 2.74 -3.19 22.94
C ILE A 238 1.87 -2.01 23.39
N TYR A 239 0.96 -1.51 22.54
CA TYR A 239 0.05 -0.44 22.95
C TYR A 239 -0.93 -0.89 24.04
N ALA A 240 -1.41 -2.14 24.00
CA ALA A 240 -2.25 -2.69 25.06
C ALA A 240 -1.48 -2.76 26.39
N GLU A 241 -0.23 -3.24 26.39
CA GLU A 241 0.64 -3.30 27.57
C GLU A 241 0.85 -1.90 28.18
N HIS A 242 1.21 -0.90 27.36
CA HIS A 242 1.39 0.47 27.85
C HIS A 242 0.09 1.08 28.40
N MET A 243 -1.06 0.72 27.84
CA MET A 243 -2.36 1.20 28.31
C MET A 243 -2.74 0.59 29.67
N GLU A 244 -2.39 -0.69 29.89
CA GLU A 244 -2.54 -1.35 31.19
C GLU A 244 -1.62 -0.74 32.25
N GLU A 245 -0.36 -0.45 31.90
CA GLU A 245 0.59 0.24 32.79
C GLU A 245 0.08 1.64 33.16
N TYR A 246 -0.41 2.40 32.17
CA TYR A 246 -1.01 3.71 32.40
C TYR A 246 -2.21 3.63 33.35
N GLN A 247 -3.10 2.66 33.16
CA GLN A 247 -4.22 2.43 34.07
C GLN A 247 -3.76 2.13 35.50
N CYS A 248 -2.74 1.29 35.67
CA CYS A 248 -2.17 1.00 36.98
C CYS A 248 -1.63 2.27 37.66
N HIS A 249 -0.93 3.14 36.92
CA HIS A 249 -0.43 4.41 37.42
C HIS A 249 -1.55 5.38 37.78
N GLN A 250 -2.58 5.49 36.93
CA GLN A 250 -3.74 6.34 37.20
C GLN A 250 -4.46 5.89 38.48
N MET A 251 -4.70 4.59 38.63
CA MET A 251 -5.31 4.02 39.84
C MET A 251 -4.49 4.25 41.10
N ALA A 252 -3.17 4.09 41.04
CA ALA A 252 -2.28 4.40 42.16
C ALA A 252 -2.30 5.89 42.54
N SER A 253 -2.34 6.78 41.55
CA SER A 253 -2.43 8.23 41.78
C SER A 253 -3.76 8.63 42.42
N LYS A 254 -4.89 8.12 41.91
CA LYS A 254 -6.23 8.31 42.50
C LYS A 254 -6.26 7.82 43.94
N PHE A 255 -5.71 6.64 44.21
CA PHE A 255 -5.62 6.09 45.56
C PHE A 255 -4.79 6.97 46.51
N ALA A 256 -3.64 7.48 46.05
CA ALA A 256 -2.80 8.38 46.85
C ALA A 256 -3.50 9.73 47.13
N ILE A 257 -4.21 10.28 46.14
CA ILE A 257 -5.02 11.50 46.30
C ILE A 257 -6.16 11.27 47.30
N ASP A 258 -6.88 10.16 47.18
CA ASP A 258 -7.97 9.82 48.10
C ASP A 258 -7.47 9.57 49.52
N MET A 259 -6.29 8.94 49.67
CA MET A 259 -5.64 8.79 50.96
C MET A 259 -5.26 10.15 51.56
N GLY A 260 -4.66 11.03 50.75
CA GLY A 260 -4.34 12.40 51.16
C GLY A 260 -5.57 13.21 51.57
N LYS A 261 -6.66 13.12 50.79
CA LYS A 261 -7.96 13.74 51.13
C LYS A 261 -8.54 13.18 52.43
N LYS A 262 -8.46 11.87 52.66
CA LYS A 262 -8.92 11.23 53.92
C LYS A 262 -8.09 11.68 55.12
N GLU A 263 -6.78 11.80 54.97
CA GLU A 263 -5.88 12.32 56.02
C GLU A 263 -6.17 13.80 56.32
N LEU A 264 -6.40 14.63 55.30
CA LEU A 264 -6.80 16.04 55.45
C LEU A 264 -8.18 16.18 56.13
N GLN A 265 -9.15 15.33 55.77
CA GLN A 265 -10.48 15.28 56.39
C GLN A 265 -10.41 14.86 57.87
N ASN A 266 -9.52 13.93 58.21
CA ASN A 266 -9.29 13.50 59.60
C ASN A 266 -8.61 14.59 60.45
N GLN A 267 -7.78 15.46 59.86
CA GLN A 267 -7.20 16.62 60.55
C GLN A 267 -8.20 17.78 60.73
N ALA A 268 -9.26 17.84 59.92
CA ALA A 268 -10.34 18.84 60.01
C ALA A 268 -11.47 18.44 60.97
N ALA A 269 -11.48 17.23 61.53
CA ALA A 269 -12.45 16.87 62.56
C ALA A 269 -12.14 17.62 63.88
N PRO A 270 -13.12 18.30 64.51
CA PRO A 270 -12.86 19.09 65.70
C PRO A 270 -12.37 18.18 66.82
N GLN A 271 -11.15 18.43 67.30
CA GLN A 271 -10.68 17.88 68.56
C GLN A 271 -11.67 18.33 69.65
N ALA A 272 -12.52 17.41 70.10
CA ALA A 272 -13.34 17.63 71.28
C ALA A 272 -12.40 17.97 72.43
N SER A 273 -12.48 19.22 72.88
CA SER A 273 -11.78 19.72 74.05
C SER A 273 -12.22 18.93 75.28
N ILE A 274 -11.49 17.88 75.61
CA ILE A 274 -11.64 17.20 76.90
C ILE A 274 -11.01 18.13 77.94
N SER A 275 -11.87 18.89 78.61
CA SER A 275 -11.58 19.58 79.86
C SER A 275 -11.13 18.57 80.91
N ALA A 276 -9.82 18.44 81.10
CA ALA A 276 -9.23 17.65 82.17
C ALA A 276 -9.35 18.42 83.49
N THR A 277 -10.37 18.05 84.27
CA THR A 277 -10.55 18.45 85.66
C THR A 277 -9.35 18.06 86.50
N ARG A 278 -8.65 19.09 86.97
CA ARG A 278 -7.85 19.21 88.19
C ARG A 278 -8.07 18.04 89.19
N GLN A 279 -7.13 17.09 89.23
CA GLN A 279 -6.81 16.35 90.46
C GLN A 279 -5.31 16.46 90.73
N ARG A 280 -5.01 17.10 91.86
CA ARG A 280 -3.72 17.09 92.51
C ARG A 280 -3.32 15.64 92.81
N GLN A 281 -2.14 15.24 92.38
CA GLN A 281 -1.20 14.57 93.29
C GLN A 281 0.23 14.79 92.83
N ASN A 282 1.06 14.86 93.86
CA ASN A 282 2.35 15.52 93.93
C ASN A 282 3.44 14.45 93.74
N SER A 283 4.35 14.61 92.79
CA SER A 283 5.72 14.07 92.94
C SER A 283 6.69 14.85 92.05
N GLN A 284 7.73 15.35 92.71
CA GLN A 284 8.87 16.05 92.15
C GLN A 284 9.62 15.17 91.14
N THR A 285 10.10 15.72 90.02
CA THR A 285 11.54 16.00 89.80
C THR A 285 11.86 16.48 88.38
N GLN A 286 12.69 17.52 88.37
CA GLN A 286 13.81 17.81 87.46
C GLN A 286 13.58 18.23 85.98
N VAL A 287 13.85 19.52 85.82
CA VAL A 287 14.47 20.22 84.70
C VAL A 287 15.55 19.41 83.98
N GLN A 288 15.41 19.27 82.66
CA GLN A 288 16.54 19.22 81.72
C GLN A 288 16.16 19.98 80.45
N TYR A 289 16.82 21.12 80.25
CA TYR A 289 16.94 21.79 78.96
C TYR A 289 17.65 20.87 77.96
N ARG A 290 17.21 20.86 76.69
CA ARG A 290 18.14 20.81 75.54
C ARG A 290 17.50 21.27 74.23
N ASN A 291 18.27 22.11 73.54
CA ASN A 291 18.02 22.87 72.32
C ASN A 291 18.00 22.03 71.03
N ASN A 292 17.56 22.72 69.95
CA ASN A 292 17.66 22.47 68.49
C ASN A 292 16.34 22.02 67.84
N ARG A 293 15.90 22.52 66.68
CA ARG A 293 16.42 23.50 65.70
C ARG A 293 15.30 23.83 64.69
N ARG A 294 15.32 25.09 64.22
CA ARG A 294 14.96 25.58 62.86
C ARG A 294 13.50 25.81 62.44
N ARG A 295 13.27 27.09 62.13
CA ARG A 295 12.20 27.75 61.37
C ARG A 295 12.33 27.56 59.85
N SER A 296 11.19 27.50 59.16
CA SER A 296 10.79 28.11 57.85
C SER A 296 9.39 27.53 57.50
N SER A 297 8.38 28.19 56.93
CA SER A 297 8.21 29.42 56.13
C SER A 297 6.74 29.92 56.23
N MET A 298 6.51 31.19 55.86
CA MET A 298 5.20 31.85 55.72
C MET A 298 4.30 31.20 54.66
N PHE A 299 2.99 31.16 54.93
CA PHE A 299 1.92 31.00 53.95
C PHE A 299 0.87 32.06 54.30
N GLU A 300 0.64 33.04 53.42
CA GLU A 300 -0.58 33.86 53.46
C GLU A 300 -1.70 33.03 52.83
N GLU A 301 -2.81 32.86 53.52
CA GLU A 301 -4.03 32.23 52.99
C GLU A 301 -4.60 33.13 51.88
N MET A 302 -4.31 32.79 50.63
CA MET A 302 -4.90 33.43 49.45
C MET A 302 -6.27 32.82 49.17
N ASP A 303 -7.26 33.64 48.79
CA ASP A 303 -8.64 33.18 48.59
C ASP A 303 -8.75 32.21 47.40
N ALA A 304 -9.60 31.18 47.55
CA ALA A 304 -9.65 30.03 46.65
C ALA A 304 -10.04 30.43 45.21
N GLU A 305 -10.87 31.47 45.07
CA GLU A 305 -11.27 32.05 43.79
C GLU A 305 -10.11 32.70 43.03
N GLN A 306 -9.20 33.39 43.74
CA GLN A 306 -8.01 33.99 43.14
C GLN A 306 -7.00 32.93 42.71
N GLN A 307 -6.92 31.82 43.46
CA GLN A 307 -6.07 30.69 43.10
C GLN A 307 -6.57 29.97 41.85
N LEU A 308 -7.90 29.81 41.70
CA LEU A 308 -8.52 29.20 40.52
C LEU A 308 -8.40 30.10 39.28
N LEU A 309 -8.59 31.41 39.42
CA LEU A 309 -8.42 32.32 38.29
C LEU A 309 -6.96 32.38 37.83
N ARG A 310 -6.01 32.30 38.77
CA ARG A 310 -4.59 32.20 38.46
C ARG A 310 -4.21 30.87 37.80
N SER A 311 -4.82 29.75 38.19
CA SER A 311 -4.60 28.48 37.48
C SER A 311 -5.15 28.53 36.05
N MET A 312 -6.20 29.32 35.81
CA MET A 312 -6.71 29.64 34.47
C MET A 312 -5.91 30.75 33.76
N GLY A 313 -4.77 31.18 34.31
CA GLY A 313 -3.91 32.22 33.74
C GLY A 313 -4.48 33.63 33.77
N ILE A 314 -5.53 33.89 34.53
CA ILE A 314 -6.17 35.20 34.69
C ILE A 314 -5.66 35.84 35.97
N SER A 315 -4.91 36.92 35.86
CA SER A 315 -4.56 37.75 37.01
C SER A 315 -5.65 38.81 37.22
N LEU A 316 -6.41 38.69 38.31
CA LEU A 316 -7.34 39.73 38.73
C LEU A 316 -6.59 41.03 39.10
N PRO A 317 -7.10 42.21 38.71
CA PRO A 317 -6.63 43.48 39.25
C PRO A 317 -6.82 43.56 40.77
N ASN A 318 -5.89 44.22 41.46
CA ASN A 318 -5.76 44.23 42.93
C ASN A 318 -7.06 44.55 43.69
N GLU A 319 -7.12 44.14 44.96
CA GLU A 319 -8.28 44.24 45.88
C GLU A 319 -8.86 45.67 46.06
N ASN A 320 -8.20 46.70 45.55
CA ASN A 320 -8.60 48.12 45.63
C ASN A 320 -9.45 48.64 44.45
N ASP A 321 -9.63 47.88 43.37
CA ASP A 321 -10.46 48.28 42.23
C ASP A 321 -11.96 48.04 42.50
N THR A 322 -12.83 48.90 41.98
CA THR A 322 -14.29 48.77 42.09
C THR A 322 -14.77 47.48 41.44
N ASP A 323 -15.69 46.74 42.07
CA ASP A 323 -16.19 45.44 41.58
C ASP A 323 -16.67 45.50 40.12
N ASP A 324 -17.26 46.62 39.68
CA ASP A 324 -17.70 46.84 38.29
C ASP A 324 -16.54 46.80 37.27
N ALA A 325 -15.34 47.26 37.64
CA ALA A 325 -14.17 47.21 36.76
C ALA A 325 -13.59 45.78 36.65
N ARG A 326 -13.75 44.97 37.71
CA ARG A 326 -13.34 43.56 37.69
C ARG A 326 -14.27 42.72 36.85
N THR A 327 -15.58 42.96 36.93
CA THR A 327 -16.57 42.24 36.11
C THR A 327 -16.41 42.57 34.64
N GLU A 328 -16.19 43.83 34.27
CA GLU A 328 -15.90 44.22 32.87
C GLU A 328 -14.62 43.58 32.34
N PHE A 329 -13.56 43.50 33.16
CA PHE A 329 -12.32 42.81 32.78
C PHE A 329 -12.54 41.31 32.55
N LEU A 330 -13.23 40.64 33.47
CA LEU A 330 -13.56 39.22 33.33
C LEU A 330 -14.48 38.96 32.13
N GLU A 331 -15.46 39.82 31.88
CA GLU A 331 -16.33 39.73 30.70
C GLU A 331 -15.54 39.89 29.41
N SER A 332 -14.56 40.81 29.37
CA SER A 332 -13.68 40.98 28.21
C SER A 332 -12.84 39.74 27.93
N ILE A 333 -12.33 39.08 28.98
CA ILE A 333 -11.55 37.84 28.89
C ILE A 333 -12.43 36.67 28.45
N LEU A 334 -13.65 36.56 29.00
CA LEU A 334 -14.61 35.54 28.57
C LEU A 334 -14.94 35.72 27.10
N ARG A 335 -15.23 36.95 26.66
CA ARG A 335 -15.49 37.27 25.26
C ARG A 335 -14.29 36.96 24.36
N GLU A 336 -13.07 37.25 24.80
CA GLU A 336 -11.86 36.91 24.06
C GLU A 336 -11.69 35.38 23.93
N ARG A 337 -11.96 34.62 25.01
CA ARG A 337 -11.90 33.17 24.98
C ARG A 337 -12.99 32.55 24.13
N ASP A 338 -14.21 33.08 24.18
CA ASP A 338 -15.32 32.63 23.34
C ASP A 338 -15.04 32.89 21.86
N GLU A 339 -14.43 34.03 21.52
CA GLU A 339 -14.04 34.32 20.15
C GLU A 339 -12.89 33.40 19.69
N LYS A 340 -11.91 33.11 20.56
CA LYS A 340 -10.86 32.13 20.26
C LYS A 340 -11.43 30.74 20.06
N LEU A 341 -12.35 30.31 20.92
CA LEU A 341 -13.03 29.02 20.79
C LEU A 341 -13.78 28.95 19.46
N ARG A 342 -14.54 30.00 19.12
CA ARG A 342 -15.25 30.08 17.84
C ARG A 342 -14.30 30.05 16.64
N GLY A 343 -13.14 30.71 16.75
CA GLY A 343 -12.08 30.65 15.74
C GLY A 343 -11.52 29.24 15.58
N HIS A 344 -11.26 28.54 16.69
CA HIS A 344 -10.81 27.14 16.65
C HIS A 344 -11.86 26.21 16.06
N THR A 345 -13.14 26.36 16.42
CA THR A 345 -14.21 25.54 15.84
C THR A 345 -14.36 25.80 14.34
N ALA A 346 -14.36 27.06 13.91
CA ALA A 346 -14.46 27.39 12.48
C ALA A 346 -13.26 26.88 11.68
N ASN A 347 -12.04 26.95 12.24
CA ASN A 347 -10.84 26.40 11.61
C ASN A 347 -10.89 24.87 11.51
N LEU A 348 -11.37 24.19 12.57
CA LEU A 348 -11.57 22.75 12.56
C LEU A 348 -12.63 22.35 11.53
N GLU A 349 -13.77 23.04 11.51
CA GLU A 349 -14.84 22.85 10.53
C GLU A 349 -14.30 23.01 9.10
N SER A 350 -13.60 24.10 8.81
CA SER A 350 -13.04 24.33 7.47
C SER A 350 -11.99 23.29 7.07
N THR A 351 -11.11 22.88 8.00
CA THR A 351 -10.07 21.89 7.73
C THR A 351 -10.68 20.51 7.49
N THR A 352 -11.66 20.12 8.30
CA THR A 352 -12.36 18.84 8.16
C THR A 352 -13.22 18.82 6.91
N GLU A 353 -13.94 19.89 6.60
CA GLU A 353 -14.73 20.03 5.37
C GLU A 353 -13.85 19.94 4.12
N THR A 354 -12.70 20.62 4.11
CA THR A 354 -11.77 20.59 2.98
C THR A 354 -11.18 19.19 2.79
N THR A 355 -10.82 18.53 3.89
CA THR A 355 -10.25 17.18 3.86
C THR A 355 -11.29 16.17 3.36
N ILE A 356 -12.51 16.20 3.90
CA ILE A 356 -13.62 15.34 3.47
C ILE A 356 -13.96 15.61 2.00
N SER A 357 -14.08 16.87 1.59
CA SER A 357 -14.38 17.23 0.20
C SER A 357 -13.31 16.73 -0.78
N SER A 358 -12.03 16.86 -0.41
CA SER A 358 -10.91 16.32 -1.19
C SER A 358 -10.99 14.79 -1.32
N HIS A 359 -11.24 14.08 -0.21
CA HIS A 359 -11.37 12.62 -0.24
C HIS A 359 -12.58 12.15 -1.05
N VAL A 360 -13.74 12.78 -0.89
CA VAL A 360 -14.95 12.46 -1.66
C VAL A 360 -14.74 12.75 -3.15
N HIS A 361 -14.11 13.86 -3.49
CA HIS A 361 -13.78 14.19 -4.89
C HIS A 361 -12.83 13.15 -5.49
N ASN A 362 -11.77 12.78 -4.77
CA ASN A 362 -10.84 11.75 -5.21
C ASN A 362 -11.53 10.38 -5.36
N ALA A 363 -12.45 10.03 -4.45
CA ALA A 363 -13.23 8.80 -4.56
C ALA A 363 -14.14 8.81 -5.80
N ASP A 364 -14.79 9.93 -6.13
CA ASP A 364 -15.62 10.04 -7.33
C ASP A 364 -14.77 9.96 -8.62
N VAL A 365 -13.61 10.61 -8.64
CA VAL A 365 -12.67 10.52 -9.77
C VAL A 365 -12.17 9.08 -9.93
N THR A 366 -11.77 8.41 -8.85
CA THR A 366 -11.31 7.02 -8.94
C THR A 366 -12.43 6.07 -9.34
N MET A 367 -13.65 6.27 -8.84
CA MET A 367 -14.83 5.48 -9.26
C MET A 367 -15.11 5.67 -10.75
N LYS A 368 -15.06 6.90 -11.28
CA LYS A 368 -15.19 7.16 -12.72
C LYS A 368 -14.08 6.50 -13.53
N LEU A 369 -12.84 6.53 -13.05
CA LEU A 369 -11.72 5.84 -13.72
C LEU A 369 -11.91 4.32 -13.72
N LEU A 370 -12.34 3.73 -12.59
CA LEU A 370 -12.65 2.30 -12.51
C LEU A 370 -13.83 1.93 -13.42
N TYR A 371 -14.86 2.77 -13.45
CA TYR A 371 -15.99 2.61 -14.35
C TYR A 371 -15.54 2.64 -15.81
N ASN A 372 -14.74 3.63 -16.19
CA ASN A 372 -14.17 3.73 -17.54
C ASN A 372 -13.27 2.53 -17.87
N ALA A 373 -12.46 2.05 -16.92
CA ALA A 373 -11.60 0.88 -17.13
C ALA A 373 -12.40 -0.41 -17.29
N LEU A 374 -13.48 -0.59 -16.52
CA LEU A 374 -14.38 -1.74 -16.65
C LEU A 374 -15.16 -1.66 -17.97
N GLN A 375 -15.57 -0.46 -18.37
CA GLN A 375 -16.32 -0.24 -19.60
C GLN A 375 -15.40 -0.30 -20.84
N ALA A 376 -14.09 -0.06 -20.72
CA ALA A 376 -13.15 -0.08 -21.85
C ALA A 376 -13.08 -1.43 -22.58
N ASP A 377 -13.24 -2.54 -21.85
CA ASP A 377 -13.32 -3.89 -22.43
C ASP A 377 -14.75 -4.27 -22.89
N SER A 378 -15.74 -3.39 -22.67
CA SER A 378 -17.13 -3.57 -23.07
C SER A 378 -17.40 -2.92 -24.42
N VAL A 379 -18.32 -3.51 -25.19
CA VAL A 379 -18.84 -2.96 -26.47
C VAL A 379 -19.47 -1.57 -26.29
N TYR A 380 -19.78 -1.17 -25.05
CA TYR A 380 -20.33 0.14 -24.69
C TYR A 380 -19.29 1.09 -24.05
N GLY A 381 -17.98 0.78 -24.14
CA GLY A 381 -16.88 1.57 -23.58
C GLY A 381 -16.65 2.90 -24.27
N GLU A 382 -16.87 2.94 -25.57
CA GLU A 382 -16.91 4.17 -26.35
C GLU A 382 -18.38 4.52 -26.56
N VAL A 383 -18.77 5.75 -26.22
CA VAL A 383 -20.14 6.25 -26.48
C VAL A 383 -20.28 6.41 -28.00
N GLN A 384 -20.60 5.32 -28.67
CA GLN A 384 -20.97 5.32 -30.08
C GLN A 384 -22.43 5.76 -30.15
N LEU A 385 -22.65 7.03 -30.53
CA LEU A 385 -23.99 7.60 -30.73
C LEU A 385 -24.74 6.97 -31.93
N LEU A 386 -24.05 6.12 -32.69
CA LEU A 386 -24.54 5.44 -33.87
C LEU A 386 -24.55 3.95 -33.60
N ASP A 387 -25.67 3.31 -33.91
CA ASP A 387 -25.85 1.87 -33.80
C ASP A 387 -24.82 1.14 -34.68
N PRO A 388 -24.05 0.17 -34.14
CA PRO A 388 -23.08 -0.62 -34.89
C PRO A 388 -23.66 -1.26 -36.16
N ASP A 389 -24.95 -1.62 -36.13
CA ASP A 389 -25.65 -2.20 -37.26
C ASP A 389 -25.84 -1.19 -38.41
N ILE A 390 -26.05 0.09 -38.07
CA ILE A 390 -26.17 1.16 -39.07
C ILE A 390 -24.80 1.43 -39.71
N VAL A 391 -23.72 1.43 -38.92
CA VAL A 391 -22.36 1.65 -39.45
C VAL A 391 -21.94 0.52 -40.39
N SER A 392 -22.23 -0.73 -40.04
CA SER A 392 -21.95 -1.86 -40.94
C SER A 392 -22.82 -1.81 -42.21
N SER A 393 -24.09 -1.41 -42.10
CA SER A 393 -24.93 -1.21 -43.28
C SER A 393 -24.37 -0.12 -44.21
N PHE A 394 -23.84 0.97 -43.65
CA PHE A 394 -23.22 2.05 -44.42
C PHE A 394 -21.94 1.59 -45.12
N SER A 395 -21.08 0.82 -44.44
CA SER A 395 -19.87 0.28 -45.08
C SER A 395 -20.21 -0.72 -46.19
N THR A 396 -21.24 -1.54 -46.03
CA THR A 396 -21.73 -2.41 -47.11
C THR A 396 -22.26 -1.60 -48.29
N PHE A 397 -23.01 -0.51 -48.05
CA PHE A 397 -23.45 0.37 -49.12
C PHE A 397 -22.28 1.08 -49.82
N GLU A 398 -21.25 1.48 -49.09
CA GLU A 398 -20.06 2.10 -49.66
C GLU A 398 -19.28 1.13 -50.55
N GLU A 399 -19.18 -0.14 -50.13
CA GLU A 399 -18.58 -1.21 -50.93
C GLU A 399 -19.42 -1.52 -52.19
N GLU A 400 -20.76 -1.56 -52.07
CA GLU A 400 -21.67 -1.71 -53.20
C GLU A 400 -21.58 -0.53 -54.19
N ILE A 401 -21.51 0.71 -53.70
CA ILE A 401 -21.33 1.90 -54.54
C ILE A 401 -20.00 1.83 -55.28
N LYS A 402 -18.92 1.43 -54.60
CA LYS A 402 -17.59 1.27 -55.22
C LYS A 402 -17.61 0.18 -56.29
N ASN A 403 -18.27 -0.94 -56.03
CA ASN A 403 -18.42 -2.01 -57.01
C ASN A 403 -19.28 -1.56 -58.20
N LEU A 404 -20.37 -0.84 -57.97
CA LEU A 404 -21.17 -0.24 -59.04
C LEU A 404 -20.39 0.78 -59.88
N GLN A 405 -19.54 1.58 -59.23
CA GLN A 405 -18.66 2.52 -59.92
C GLN A 405 -17.64 1.77 -60.79
N GLU A 406 -16.99 0.73 -60.25
CA GLU A 406 -16.04 -0.10 -61.00
C GLU A 406 -16.73 -0.80 -62.18
N ASN A 407 -17.95 -1.30 -61.98
CA ASN A 407 -18.75 -1.88 -63.07
C ASN A 407 -19.15 -0.82 -64.11
N LEU A 408 -19.47 0.41 -63.71
CA LEU A 408 -19.80 1.50 -64.63
C LEU A 408 -18.56 1.96 -65.41
N GLU A 409 -17.40 2.02 -64.78
CA GLU A 409 -16.12 2.31 -65.43
C GLU A 409 -15.71 1.18 -66.39
N ALA A 410 -16.01 -0.08 -66.03
CA ALA A 410 -15.83 -1.25 -66.91
C ALA A 410 -16.81 -1.26 -68.10
N VAL A 411 -17.98 -0.61 -67.97
CA VAL A 411 -18.90 -0.39 -69.09
C VAL A 411 -18.28 0.63 -70.04
N ASN A 412 -17.59 0.08 -71.04
CA ASN A 412 -16.86 0.84 -72.02
C ASN A 412 -17.82 1.64 -72.93
N LEU A 413 -18.10 2.90 -72.57
CA LEU A 413 -18.96 3.83 -73.30
C LEU A 413 -18.56 3.99 -74.79
N GLN A 414 -17.28 3.77 -75.11
CA GLN A 414 -16.80 3.79 -76.49
C GLN A 414 -17.37 2.62 -77.33
N ARG A 415 -17.62 1.46 -76.73
CA ARG A 415 -18.24 0.30 -77.42
C ARG A 415 -19.72 0.55 -77.76
N LEU A 416 -20.39 1.40 -76.99
CA LEU A 416 -21.75 1.87 -77.28
C LEU A 416 -21.77 3.02 -78.31
N GLN A 417 -20.72 3.83 -78.37
CA GLN A 417 -20.56 4.89 -79.38
C GLN A 417 -20.03 4.40 -80.73
N LEU A 418 -19.36 3.23 -80.78
CA LEU A 418 -19.02 2.58 -82.03
C LEU A 418 -20.32 2.21 -82.75
N LYS A 419 -20.64 2.98 -83.78
CA LYS A 419 -21.79 2.77 -84.67
C LYS A 419 -21.91 1.29 -85.03
N ASN A 420 -23.01 0.67 -84.64
CA ASN A 420 -23.27 -0.72 -84.94
C ASN A 420 -23.40 -0.88 -86.47
N VAL A 421 -22.35 -1.39 -87.10
CA VAL A 421 -22.24 -1.57 -88.56
C VAL A 421 -23.39 -2.43 -89.09
N HIS A 422 -23.91 -3.37 -88.30
CA HIS A 422 -25.08 -4.17 -88.68
C HIS A 422 -26.39 -3.36 -88.67
N LYS A 423 -26.54 -2.37 -87.78
CA LYS A 423 -27.68 -1.45 -87.80
C LYS A 423 -27.65 -0.56 -89.04
N GLU A 424 -26.47 -0.04 -89.43
CA GLU A 424 -26.35 0.73 -90.67
C GLU A 424 -26.52 -0.14 -91.93
N GLN A 425 -26.07 -1.39 -91.91
CA GLN A 425 -26.35 -2.34 -93.00
C GLN A 425 -27.84 -2.65 -93.12
N LEU A 426 -28.56 -2.85 -92.01
CA LEU A 426 -30.01 -3.02 -92.01
C LEU A 426 -30.75 -1.78 -92.50
N ILE A 427 -30.31 -0.58 -92.12
CA ILE A 427 -30.89 0.66 -92.65
C ILE A 427 -30.62 0.77 -94.15
N LYS A 428 -29.41 0.43 -94.63
CA LYS A 428 -29.10 0.42 -96.06
C LYS A 428 -29.91 -0.61 -96.84
N THR A 429 -30.13 -1.81 -96.29
CA THR A 429 -30.97 -2.82 -96.96
C THR A 429 -32.44 -2.43 -96.95
N LEU A 430 -32.96 -1.87 -95.85
CA LEU A 430 -34.32 -1.34 -95.79
C LEU A 430 -34.54 -0.19 -96.78
N VAL A 431 -33.60 0.76 -96.87
CA VAL A 431 -33.67 1.85 -97.87
C VAL A 431 -33.61 1.30 -99.31
N LYS A 432 -32.82 0.25 -99.56
CA LYS A 432 -32.77 -0.41 -100.88
C LYS A 432 -34.07 -1.13 -101.24
N VAL A 433 -34.74 -1.75 -100.26
CA VAL A 433 -36.02 -2.45 -100.46
C VAL A 433 -37.19 -1.47 -100.62
N THR A 434 -37.04 -0.22 -100.18
CA THR A 434 -38.09 0.81 -100.31
C THR A 434 -38.01 1.59 -101.63
N PHE A 435 -36.98 1.36 -102.47
CA PHE A 435 -36.74 2.08 -103.73
C PHE A 435 -36.65 1.18 -104.99
N VAL A 436 -37.19 -0.04 -104.90
CA VAL A 436 -37.55 -0.91 -106.04
C VAL A 436 -39.04 -1.22 -105.89
#